data_AF-A0A1S0TML0-F1
#
_entry.id   AF-A0A1S0TML0-F1
#
_cell.length_a   1.000
_cell.length_b   1.000
_cell.length_c   1.000
_cell.angle_alpha   90.00
_cell.angle_beta   90.00
_cell.angle_gamma   90.00
#
_symmetry.space_group_name_H-M   'P 1'
#
loop_
_entity.id
_entity.type
_entity.pdbx_description
1 polymer ?
#
loop_
_entity_poly.entity_id
_entity_poly.type
_entity_poly.pdbx_seq_one_letter_code
_entity_poly.pdbx_strand_id
1 'polypeptide(L)'
;MVAAAHESGGKCHVGVIIATGTNASYMEDTSKIEYGLSKAITDYKYPQMIIDTEWGGFGDRSEADYILTQYDKIVDSRSEHPGVNTFDKLVAGKCMGEIVRVVLEKLVRAHVLFNGKGSDTLFQQDSFPTKYISEILSDESGSYVHTRDILGELGIDNYSFSDMLLLREVCVVVSRRSANLGAAAIACILNRIRKENMVVGIDGSTYKYHPFFDFWVHDKLKELVDPGVKFKLLQTADGSGKGAALITAIVARLNKRNVQQQQQQQQQQQQQQQQQQQQQRQQQQCSMDENVITVGKNMEQITEMKESRKESINEKQKINLVTSDIATYEKFNSEMENSMIHLSTP
;
A
#
# COMPACT_ATOMS: atom_id res chain seq x y z
N MET A 1 9.79 -1.37 3.27
CA MET A 1 10.20 -0.63 2.04
C MET A 1 10.17 0.89 2.22
N VAL A 2 9.06 1.49 2.65
CA VAL A 2 8.89 2.96 2.73
C VAL A 2 9.89 3.63 3.68
N ALA A 3 10.10 3.08 4.88
CA ALA A 3 11.10 3.59 5.82
C ALA A 3 12.51 3.60 5.20
N ALA A 4 12.91 2.49 4.57
CA ALA A 4 14.19 2.38 3.86
C ALA A 4 14.32 3.43 2.74
N ALA A 5 13.24 3.68 1.98
CA ALA A 5 13.25 4.69 0.93
C ALA A 5 13.53 6.09 1.51
N HIS A 6 12.93 6.42 2.66
CA HIS A 6 13.18 7.69 3.33
C HIS A 6 14.65 7.85 3.77
N GLU A 7 15.24 6.80 4.36
CA GLU A 7 16.63 6.79 4.84
C GLU A 7 17.67 6.80 3.71
N SER A 8 17.28 6.37 2.51
CA SER A 8 18.17 6.23 1.35
C SER A 8 18.01 7.33 0.29
N GLY A 9 17.41 8.47 0.65
CA GLY A 9 17.22 9.59 -0.28
C GLY A 9 16.17 9.32 -1.36
N GLY A 10 15.13 8.57 -1.03
CA GLY A 10 14.00 8.23 -1.89
C GLY A 10 14.16 6.94 -2.70
N LYS A 11 15.16 6.10 -2.43
CA LYS A 11 15.50 4.94 -3.26
C LYS A 11 15.42 3.62 -2.48
N CYS A 12 14.28 2.94 -2.53
CA CYS A 12 14.16 1.55 -2.11
C CYS A 12 13.34 0.76 -3.14
N HIS A 13 13.82 -0.43 -3.48
CA HIS A 13 13.20 -1.29 -4.51
C HIS A 13 12.55 -2.52 -3.89
N VAL A 14 13.12 -3.02 -2.79
CA VAL A 14 12.64 -4.20 -2.07
C VAL A 14 12.67 -3.89 -0.58
N GLY A 15 11.56 -4.12 0.11
CA GLY A 15 11.49 -4.15 1.56
C GLY A 15 11.34 -5.58 2.05
N VAL A 16 12.17 -6.03 2.98
CA VAL A 16 12.17 -7.39 3.52
C VAL A 16 12.02 -7.33 5.04
N ILE A 17 11.27 -8.27 5.60
CA ILE A 17 11.26 -8.53 7.04
C ILE A 17 11.66 -9.99 7.29
N ILE A 18 12.57 -10.20 8.24
CA ILE A 18 12.93 -11.52 8.78
C ILE A 18 12.98 -11.40 10.31
N ALA A 19 11.86 -11.68 10.93
CA ALA A 19 11.61 -11.59 12.37
C ALA A 19 10.90 -12.87 12.84
N THR A 20 9.90 -12.75 13.71
CA THR A 20 8.98 -13.85 14.06
C THR A 20 8.36 -14.50 12.82
N GLY A 21 7.99 -13.67 11.83
CA GLY A 21 7.63 -14.08 10.46
C GLY A 21 8.57 -13.45 9.43
N THR A 22 8.42 -13.82 8.16
CA THR A 22 9.12 -13.26 7.02
C THR A 22 8.18 -12.89 5.89
N ASN A 23 8.42 -11.73 5.29
CA ASN A 23 7.73 -11.28 4.09
C ASN A 23 8.63 -10.31 3.29
N ALA A 24 8.27 -10.07 2.04
CA ALA A 24 8.84 -9.00 1.25
C ALA A 24 7.77 -8.23 0.48
N SER A 25 8.09 -6.96 0.23
CA SER A 25 7.38 -6.09 -0.69
C SER A 25 8.35 -5.51 -1.70
N TYR A 26 7.91 -5.24 -2.92
CA TYR A 26 8.75 -4.62 -3.93
C TYR A 26 7.96 -3.73 -4.88
N MET A 27 8.65 -2.84 -5.59
CA MET A 27 8.05 -1.99 -6.61
C MET A 27 8.05 -2.71 -7.96
N GLU A 28 6.87 -3.02 -8.50
CA GLU A 28 6.68 -3.67 -9.80
C GLU A 28 6.16 -2.69 -10.85
N ASP A 29 6.52 -2.94 -12.12
CA ASP A 29 5.95 -2.22 -13.25
C ASP A 29 4.50 -2.66 -13.49
N THR A 30 3.55 -1.74 -13.60
CA THR A 30 2.14 -2.10 -13.74
C THR A 30 1.84 -2.89 -15.00
N SER A 31 2.65 -2.74 -16.05
CA SER A 31 2.54 -3.57 -17.26
C SER A 31 2.77 -5.07 -16.99
N LYS A 32 3.42 -5.44 -15.88
CA LYS A 32 3.68 -6.83 -15.48
C LYS A 32 2.63 -7.39 -14.52
N ILE A 33 1.65 -6.59 -14.09
CA ILE A 33 0.61 -6.98 -13.13
C ILE A 33 -0.68 -7.32 -13.89
N GLU A 34 -0.61 -8.33 -14.75
CA GLU A 34 -1.69 -8.66 -15.69
C GLU A 34 -2.97 -9.08 -14.95
N TYR A 35 -2.90 -10.13 -14.13
CA TYR A 35 -4.08 -10.68 -13.46
C TYR A 35 -4.65 -9.74 -12.39
N GLY A 36 -3.79 -9.13 -11.57
CA GLY A 36 -4.22 -8.25 -10.49
C GLY A 36 -4.99 -7.02 -10.98
N LEU A 37 -4.44 -6.32 -11.99
CA LEU A 37 -5.09 -5.13 -12.53
C LEU A 37 -6.28 -5.45 -13.43
N SER A 38 -6.33 -6.62 -14.06
CA SER A 38 -7.50 -7.05 -14.85
C SER A 38 -8.80 -7.14 -14.04
N LYS A 39 -8.71 -7.26 -12.72
CA LYS A 39 -9.85 -7.35 -11.79
C LYS A 39 -10.05 -6.08 -10.97
N ALA A 40 -9.30 -5.02 -11.23
CA ALA A 40 -9.41 -3.78 -10.48
C ALA A 40 -10.75 -3.11 -10.78
N ILE A 41 -11.49 -2.72 -9.73
CA ILE A 41 -12.77 -2.00 -9.84
C ILE A 41 -12.55 -0.55 -10.30
N THR A 42 -11.35 -0.03 -10.05
CA THR A 42 -10.92 1.32 -10.39
C THR A 42 -9.69 1.27 -11.29
N ASP A 43 -9.67 2.11 -12.33
CA ASP A 43 -8.52 2.28 -13.20
C ASP A 43 -7.28 2.74 -12.41
N TYR A 44 -6.18 1.99 -12.56
CA TYR A 44 -4.91 2.28 -11.88
C TYR A 44 -3.95 2.98 -12.83
N LYS A 45 -3.78 4.29 -12.65
CA LYS A 45 -3.10 5.18 -13.60
C LYS A 45 -1.59 5.36 -13.37
N TYR A 46 -1.02 4.68 -12.37
CA TYR A 46 0.40 4.85 -12.04
C TYR A 46 1.24 3.80 -12.75
N PRO A 47 2.48 4.13 -13.18
CA PRO A 47 3.34 3.21 -13.92
C PRO A 47 3.93 2.09 -13.05
N GLN A 48 3.86 2.23 -11.73
CA GLN A 48 4.41 1.26 -10.79
C GLN A 48 3.46 1.07 -9.61
N MET A 49 3.48 -0.14 -9.04
CA MET A 49 2.70 -0.51 -7.87
C MET A 49 3.58 -1.32 -6.91
N ILE A 50 3.34 -1.14 -5.61
CA ILE A 50 3.96 -1.97 -4.58
C ILE A 50 3.24 -3.32 -4.58
N ILE A 51 3.99 -4.41 -4.76
CA ILE A 51 3.51 -5.76 -4.55
C ILE A 51 3.91 -6.18 -3.14
N ASP A 52 2.92 -6.58 -2.35
CA ASP A 52 3.13 -7.40 -1.17
C ASP A 52 3.16 -8.87 -1.61
N THR A 53 4.25 -9.57 -1.34
CA THR A 53 4.45 -10.92 -1.88
C THR A 53 3.71 -11.97 -1.08
N GLU A 54 3.51 -11.74 0.22
CA GLU A 54 3.08 -12.77 1.18
C GLU A 54 3.82 -14.10 0.95
N TRP A 55 5.14 -14.02 0.73
CA TRP A 55 5.93 -15.17 0.27
C TRP A 55 6.03 -16.32 1.27
N GLY A 56 5.51 -16.13 2.49
CA GLY A 56 5.55 -17.11 3.57
C GLY A 56 4.81 -18.39 3.19
N GLY A 57 3.78 -18.28 2.35
CA GLY A 57 3.01 -19.41 1.83
C GLY A 57 3.68 -20.19 0.69
N PHE A 58 4.90 -19.84 0.27
CA PHE A 58 5.61 -20.65 -0.72
C PHE A 58 5.86 -22.07 -0.17
N GLY A 59 5.42 -23.09 -0.90
CA GLY A 59 5.49 -24.49 -0.47
C GLY A 59 4.21 -25.06 0.13
N ASP A 60 3.18 -24.25 0.39
CA ASP A 60 1.90 -24.71 0.95
C ASP A 60 1.15 -25.69 0.04
N ARG A 61 1.46 -25.73 -1.26
CA ARG A 61 0.90 -26.71 -2.21
C ARG A 61 1.98 -27.71 -2.66
N SER A 62 2.89 -28.05 -1.75
CA SER A 62 3.98 -29.00 -1.97
C SER A 62 5.03 -28.58 -3.00
N GLU A 63 5.06 -27.31 -3.42
CA GLU A 63 6.04 -26.83 -4.41
C GLU A 63 7.48 -26.86 -3.87
N ALA A 64 7.63 -26.94 -2.54
CA ALA A 64 8.91 -26.91 -1.84
C ALA A 64 9.21 -28.21 -1.07
N ASP A 65 8.48 -29.30 -1.29
CA ASP A 65 8.64 -30.54 -0.51
C ASP A 65 10.06 -31.11 -0.56
N TYR A 66 10.78 -30.85 -1.66
CA TYR A 66 12.15 -31.32 -1.88
C TYR A 66 13.20 -30.64 -0.99
N ILE A 67 12.90 -29.49 -0.36
CA ILE A 67 13.78 -28.84 0.60
C ILE A 67 13.40 -29.10 2.07
N LEU A 68 12.25 -29.74 2.31
CA LEU A 68 11.75 -30.01 3.66
C LEU A 68 12.44 -31.23 4.27
N THR A 69 12.99 -31.05 5.47
CA THR A 69 13.53 -32.16 6.25
C THR A 69 12.43 -32.83 7.10
N GLN A 70 12.74 -33.98 7.70
CA GLN A 70 11.85 -34.60 8.70
C GLN A 70 11.56 -33.66 9.89
N TYR A 71 12.52 -32.78 10.24
CA TYR A 71 12.37 -31.86 11.37
C TYR A 71 11.37 -30.76 11.04
N ASP A 72 11.44 -30.21 9.83
CA ASP A 72 10.49 -29.20 9.36
C ASP A 72 9.06 -29.77 9.35
N LYS A 73 8.89 -31.01 8.89
CA LYS A 73 7.59 -31.70 8.89
C LYS A 73 7.05 -31.93 10.31
N ILE A 74 7.92 -32.26 11.26
CA ILE A 74 7.53 -32.39 12.68
C ILE A 74 7.04 -31.04 13.21
N VAL A 75 7.82 -29.98 13.00
CA VAL A 75 7.48 -28.62 13.47
C VAL A 75 6.19 -28.12 12.83
N ASP A 76 6.03 -28.31 11.52
CA ASP A 76 4.81 -27.94 10.80
C ASP A 76 3.57 -28.66 11.35
N SER A 77 3.65 -29.99 11.52
CA SER A 77 2.53 -30.81 12.00
C SER A 77 2.04 -30.46 13.41
N ARG A 78 2.90 -29.83 14.22
CA ARG A 78 2.62 -29.41 15.60
C ARG A 78 2.34 -27.91 15.74
N SER A 79 2.44 -27.17 14.63
CA SER A 79 2.18 -25.73 14.61
C SER A 79 0.69 -25.42 14.73
N GLU A 80 0.35 -24.17 15.02
CA GLU A 80 -1.04 -23.68 15.11
C GLU A 80 -1.82 -23.90 13.79
N HIS A 81 -1.10 -23.84 12.66
CA HIS A 81 -1.68 -23.95 11.32
C HIS A 81 -0.83 -24.90 10.45
N PRO A 82 -0.96 -26.22 10.59
CA PRO A 82 -0.23 -27.19 9.78
C PRO A 82 -0.48 -27.02 8.28
N GLY A 83 0.55 -27.15 7.45
CA GLY A 83 0.47 -27.01 6.00
C GLY A 83 0.30 -25.59 5.46
N VAL A 84 0.36 -24.57 6.32
CA VAL A 84 0.23 -23.15 5.96
C VAL A 84 1.50 -22.39 6.32
N ASN A 85 1.89 -21.43 5.49
CA ASN A 85 3.10 -20.61 5.68
C ASN A 85 4.39 -21.45 5.76
N THR A 86 4.53 -22.40 4.85
CA THR A 86 5.65 -23.36 4.79
C THR A 86 6.99 -22.66 4.72
N PHE A 87 7.17 -21.69 3.82
CA PHE A 87 8.41 -20.93 3.71
C PHE A 87 8.69 -20.06 4.93
N ASP A 88 7.64 -19.51 5.54
CA ASP A 88 7.76 -18.76 6.80
C ASP A 88 8.38 -19.64 7.89
N LYS A 89 7.90 -20.88 8.05
CA LYS A 89 8.41 -21.84 9.03
C LYS A 89 9.86 -22.26 8.77
N LEU A 90 10.32 -22.21 7.53
CA LEU A 90 11.71 -22.54 7.17
C LEU A 90 12.71 -21.43 7.50
N VAL A 91 12.27 -20.18 7.42
CA VAL A 91 13.13 -18.99 7.46
C VAL A 91 12.96 -18.21 8.75
N ALA A 92 11.73 -18.00 9.20
CA ALA A 92 11.42 -17.06 10.26
C ALA A 92 11.82 -17.56 11.66
N GLY A 93 11.95 -16.60 12.57
CA GLY A 93 12.36 -16.83 13.95
C GLY A 93 11.34 -17.61 14.79
N LYS A 94 10.05 -17.65 14.44
CA LYS A 94 9.05 -18.39 15.24
C LYS A 94 9.38 -19.88 15.34
N CYS A 95 9.80 -20.50 14.23
CA CYS A 95 10.02 -21.95 14.17
C CYS A 95 11.48 -22.36 14.32
N MET A 96 12.42 -21.43 14.14
CA MET A 96 13.86 -21.73 14.13
C MET A 96 14.34 -22.41 15.42
N GLY A 97 13.92 -21.88 16.58
CA GLY A 97 14.23 -22.46 17.89
C GLY A 97 13.67 -23.87 18.08
N GLU A 98 12.42 -24.10 17.69
CA GLU A 98 11.80 -25.43 17.79
C GLU A 98 12.46 -26.45 16.84
N ILE A 99 12.91 -26.03 15.65
CA ILE A 99 13.70 -26.90 14.76
C ILE A 99 14.99 -27.34 15.46
N VAL A 100 15.72 -26.42 16.09
CA VAL A 100 16.91 -26.76 16.89
C VAL A 100 16.54 -27.76 17.99
N ARG A 101 15.49 -27.48 18.77
CA ARG A 101 15.04 -28.37 19.85
C ARG A 101 14.73 -29.79 19.39
N VAL A 102 13.97 -29.94 18.30
CA VAL A 102 13.62 -31.27 17.75
C VAL A 102 14.88 -32.03 17.28
N VAL A 103 15.86 -31.33 16.69
CA VAL A 103 17.15 -31.94 16.33
C VAL A 103 17.90 -32.39 17.59
N LEU A 104 18.00 -31.54 18.62
CA LEU A 104 18.66 -31.87 19.88
C LEU A 104 17.98 -33.08 20.56
N GLU A 105 16.65 -33.10 20.63
CA GLU A 105 15.89 -34.23 21.17
C GLU A 105 16.26 -35.53 20.46
N LYS A 106 16.33 -35.52 19.12
CA LYS A 106 16.70 -36.71 18.34
C LYS A 106 18.13 -37.16 18.65
N LEU A 107 19.09 -36.23 18.76
CA LEU A 107 20.49 -36.52 19.08
C LEU A 107 20.65 -37.08 20.50
N VAL A 108 19.90 -36.57 21.47
CA VAL A 108 19.85 -37.11 22.83
C VAL A 108 19.28 -38.53 22.81
N ARG A 109 18.12 -38.75 22.19
CA ARG A 109 17.52 -40.10 22.11
C ARG A 109 18.42 -41.11 21.40
N ALA A 110 19.33 -40.66 20.54
CA ALA A 110 20.33 -41.49 19.87
C ALA A 110 21.63 -41.68 20.68
N HIS A 111 21.71 -41.21 21.92
CA HIS A 111 22.91 -41.21 22.77
C HIS A 111 24.12 -40.44 22.19
N VAL A 112 23.88 -39.52 21.24
CA VAL A 112 24.93 -38.67 20.64
C VAL A 112 25.21 -37.45 21.52
N LEU A 113 24.15 -36.85 22.10
CA LEU A 113 24.26 -35.73 23.04
C LEU A 113 23.98 -36.20 24.46
N PHE A 114 24.72 -35.64 25.42
CA PHE A 114 24.46 -35.75 26.87
C PHE A 114 24.38 -37.20 27.37
N ASN A 115 25.08 -38.14 26.70
CA ASN A 115 24.99 -39.59 26.94
C ASN A 115 23.54 -40.14 26.92
N GLY A 116 22.65 -39.47 26.18
CA GLY A 116 21.23 -39.77 26.10
C GLY A 116 20.38 -39.35 27.31
N LYS A 117 20.91 -38.50 28.18
CA LYS A 117 20.19 -37.92 29.31
C LYS A 117 19.78 -36.48 28.99
N GLY A 118 18.57 -36.32 28.46
CA GLY A 118 17.93 -35.01 28.32
C GLY A 118 17.24 -34.55 29.60
N SER A 119 16.31 -33.62 29.46
CA SER A 119 15.46 -33.10 30.54
C SER A 119 14.01 -32.96 30.06
N ASP A 120 13.07 -32.87 31.00
CA ASP A 120 11.67 -32.60 30.67
C ASP A 120 11.52 -31.25 29.95
N THR A 121 12.28 -30.24 30.36
CA THR A 121 12.32 -28.93 29.69
C THR A 121 12.78 -29.03 28.24
N LEU A 122 13.87 -29.75 27.94
CA LEU A 122 14.36 -29.91 26.56
C LEU A 122 13.33 -30.66 25.68
N PHE A 123 12.57 -31.58 26.25
CA PHE A 123 11.56 -32.35 25.52
C PHE A 123 10.19 -31.67 25.41
N GLN A 124 9.99 -30.56 26.13
CA GLN A 124 8.80 -29.73 26.00
C GLN A 124 8.85 -28.92 24.70
N GLN A 125 7.76 -28.96 23.93
CA GLN A 125 7.62 -28.15 22.72
C GLN A 125 7.78 -26.64 23.03
N ASP A 126 8.42 -25.91 22.12
CA ASP A 126 8.64 -24.46 22.17
C ASP A 126 9.51 -23.99 23.36
N SER A 127 10.21 -24.91 24.04
CA SER A 127 11.10 -24.59 25.16
C SER A 127 12.45 -24.01 24.75
N PHE A 128 12.78 -24.01 23.46
CA PHE A 128 14.02 -23.46 22.93
C PHE A 128 13.72 -22.20 22.12
N PRO A 129 13.62 -21.02 22.76
CA PRO A 129 13.39 -19.77 22.05
C PRO A 129 14.56 -19.41 21.14
N THR A 130 14.26 -18.77 20.01
CA THR A 130 15.28 -18.34 19.02
C THR A 130 16.35 -17.40 19.59
N LYS A 131 16.08 -16.71 20.72
CA LYS A 131 17.11 -15.93 21.44
C LYS A 131 18.31 -16.80 21.87
N TYR A 132 18.06 -18.06 22.28
CA TYR A 132 19.12 -18.97 22.70
C TYR A 132 20.10 -19.24 21.57
N ILE A 133 19.61 -19.32 20.32
CA ILE A 133 20.48 -19.46 19.16
C ILE A 133 21.43 -18.27 19.05
N SER A 134 20.91 -17.05 19.16
CA SER A 134 21.74 -15.83 19.09
C SER A 134 22.76 -15.76 20.21
N GLU A 135 22.36 -16.11 21.45
CA GLU A 135 23.23 -16.09 22.63
C GLU A 135 24.32 -17.17 22.54
N ILE A 136 23.95 -18.42 22.21
CA ILE A 136 24.91 -19.52 21.98
C ILE A 136 25.92 -19.15 20.91
N LEU A 137 25.47 -18.54 19.81
CA LEU A 137 26.34 -18.20 18.68
C LEU A 137 27.21 -16.96 18.94
N SER A 138 26.84 -16.13 19.92
CA SER A 138 27.60 -14.95 20.35
C SER A 138 28.75 -15.28 21.31
N ASP A 139 28.77 -16.49 21.88
CA ASP A 139 29.91 -16.97 22.67
C ASP A 139 31.21 -16.89 21.84
N GLU A 140 32.25 -16.34 22.47
CA GLU A 140 33.59 -16.22 21.88
C GLU A 140 34.32 -17.57 21.85
N SER A 141 35.30 -17.71 20.96
CA SER A 141 36.06 -18.95 20.86
C SER A 141 36.78 -19.28 22.18
N GLY A 142 36.41 -20.41 22.77
CA GLY A 142 36.96 -20.87 24.06
C GLY A 142 36.17 -20.40 25.29
N SER A 143 35.21 -19.49 25.13
CA SER A 143 34.34 -19.00 26.20
C SER A 143 32.87 -19.31 25.89
N TYR A 144 32.33 -20.33 26.55
CA TYR A 144 30.96 -20.83 26.33
C TYR A 144 30.06 -20.45 27.51
N VAL A 145 29.98 -19.17 27.87
CA VAL A 145 29.24 -18.74 29.06
C VAL A 145 27.74 -18.86 28.80
N HIS A 146 27.25 -18.29 27.70
CA HIS A 146 25.84 -18.29 27.35
C HIS A 146 25.35 -19.72 27.09
N THR A 147 26.17 -20.53 26.41
CA THR A 147 25.86 -21.93 26.17
C THR A 147 25.66 -22.71 27.47
N ARG A 148 26.48 -22.47 28.50
CA ARG A 148 26.35 -23.12 29.81
C ARG A 148 25.10 -22.64 30.56
N ASP A 149 24.84 -21.34 30.55
CA ASP A 149 23.66 -20.76 31.19
C ASP A 149 22.38 -21.35 30.58
N ILE A 150 22.32 -21.44 29.25
CA ILE A 150 21.19 -22.03 28.52
C ILE A 150 21.06 -23.52 28.79
N LEU A 151 22.15 -24.28 28.89
CA LEU A 151 22.09 -25.69 29.31
C LEU A 151 21.50 -25.83 30.72
N GLY A 152 21.84 -24.91 31.63
CA GLY A 152 21.24 -24.82 32.97
C GLY A 152 19.75 -24.49 32.93
N GLU A 153 19.33 -23.51 32.13
CA GLU A 153 17.90 -23.18 31.91
C GLU A 153 17.11 -24.36 31.33
N LEU A 154 17.75 -25.15 30.47
CA LEU A 154 17.20 -26.39 29.93
C LEU A 154 17.26 -27.55 30.92
N GLY A 155 17.83 -27.40 32.11
CA GLY A 155 17.94 -28.47 33.11
C GLY A 155 18.91 -29.60 32.71
N ILE A 156 19.95 -29.28 31.94
CA ILE A 156 20.99 -30.20 31.51
C ILE A 156 22.26 -29.94 32.32
N ASP A 157 22.46 -30.71 33.38
CA ASP A 157 23.61 -30.54 34.29
C ASP A 157 24.85 -31.37 33.90
N ASN A 158 24.66 -32.41 33.09
CA ASN A 158 25.71 -33.36 32.72
C ASN A 158 26.01 -33.28 31.21
N TYR A 159 26.99 -32.47 30.85
CA TYR A 159 27.44 -32.31 29.47
C TYR A 159 28.97 -32.22 29.38
N SER A 160 29.50 -32.68 28.26
CA SER A 160 30.90 -32.56 27.90
C SER A 160 31.17 -31.28 27.11
N PHE A 161 32.45 -30.97 26.90
CA PHE A 161 32.83 -29.91 25.96
C PHE A 161 32.35 -30.21 24.53
N SER A 162 32.42 -31.47 24.10
CA SER A 162 31.95 -31.90 22.79
C SER A 162 30.44 -31.69 22.61
N ASP A 163 29.64 -31.89 23.66
CA ASP A 163 28.19 -31.64 23.61
C ASP A 163 27.88 -30.16 23.36
N MET A 164 28.62 -29.23 23.98
CA MET A 164 28.47 -27.80 23.73
C MET A 164 28.81 -27.43 22.28
N LEU A 165 29.86 -28.03 21.73
CA LEU A 165 30.24 -27.82 20.33
C LEU A 165 29.16 -28.34 19.37
N LEU A 166 28.60 -29.52 19.64
CA LEU A 166 27.53 -30.10 18.84
C LEU A 166 26.24 -29.27 18.91
N LEU A 167 25.87 -28.80 20.10
CA LEU A 167 24.74 -27.87 20.27
C LEU A 167 24.94 -26.60 19.44
N ARG A 168 26.14 -26.01 19.52
CA ARG A 168 26.50 -24.83 18.72
C ARG A 168 26.42 -25.13 17.22
N GLU A 169 26.90 -26.29 16.78
CA GLU A 169 26.88 -26.68 15.36
C GLU A 169 25.44 -26.84 14.85
N VAL A 170 24.54 -27.44 15.62
CA VAL A 170 23.11 -27.51 15.26
C VAL A 170 22.53 -26.10 15.06
N CYS A 171 22.85 -25.16 15.97
CA CYS A 171 22.44 -23.77 15.85
C CYS A 171 22.98 -23.13 14.55
N VAL A 172 24.26 -23.33 14.23
CA VAL A 172 24.87 -22.83 12.98
C VAL A 172 24.16 -23.38 11.75
N VAL A 173 23.94 -24.70 11.69
CA VAL A 173 23.36 -25.37 10.52
C VAL A 173 21.93 -24.88 10.26
N VAL A 174 21.10 -24.82 11.29
CA VAL A 174 19.70 -24.36 11.16
C VAL A 174 19.63 -22.89 10.76
N SER A 175 20.40 -22.02 11.42
CA SER A 175 20.40 -20.59 11.11
C SER A 175 20.98 -20.28 9.73
N ARG A 176 22.05 -20.96 9.32
CA ARG A 176 22.65 -20.77 7.99
C ARG A 176 21.70 -21.21 6.89
N ARG A 177 20.95 -22.31 7.11
CA ARG A 177 19.89 -22.72 6.18
C ARG A 177 18.82 -21.64 6.05
N SER A 178 18.31 -21.12 7.17
CA SER A 178 17.31 -20.03 7.17
C SER A 178 17.82 -18.80 6.41
N ALA A 179 19.04 -18.33 6.71
CA ALA A 179 19.64 -17.19 6.03
C ALA A 179 19.79 -17.43 4.52
N ASN A 180 20.22 -18.62 4.11
CA ASN A 180 20.37 -18.96 2.70
C ASN A 180 19.03 -19.02 1.96
N LEU A 181 17.99 -19.57 2.58
CA LEU A 181 16.64 -19.62 2.00
C LEU A 181 16.05 -18.21 1.87
N GLY A 182 16.17 -17.38 2.92
CA GLY A 182 15.79 -15.97 2.87
C GLY A 182 16.53 -15.22 1.76
N ALA A 183 17.84 -15.41 1.63
CA ALA A 183 18.63 -14.85 0.54
C ALA A 183 18.16 -15.32 -0.84
N ALA A 184 17.78 -16.58 -1.01
CA ALA A 184 17.25 -17.09 -2.27
C ALA A 184 15.94 -16.40 -2.69
N ALA A 185 15.04 -16.16 -1.73
CA ALA A 185 13.81 -15.43 -2.00
C ALA A 185 14.08 -13.95 -2.36
N ILE A 186 15.01 -13.30 -1.66
CA ILE A 186 15.45 -11.94 -2.00
C ILE A 186 16.09 -11.91 -3.41
N ALA A 187 16.95 -12.87 -3.73
CA ALA A 187 17.58 -12.98 -5.05
C ALA A 187 16.55 -13.16 -6.17
N CYS A 188 15.51 -13.96 -5.95
CA CYS A 188 14.39 -14.12 -6.88
C CYS A 188 13.75 -12.76 -7.22
N ILE A 189 13.46 -11.94 -6.21
CA ILE A 189 12.89 -10.61 -6.42
C ILE A 189 13.87 -9.68 -7.15
N LEU A 190 15.15 -9.66 -6.76
CA LEU A 190 16.17 -8.85 -7.43
C LEU A 190 16.33 -9.21 -8.92
N ASN A 191 16.41 -10.51 -9.22
CA ASN A 191 16.54 -11.03 -10.58
C ASN A 191 15.29 -10.81 -11.42
N ARG A 192 14.12 -10.65 -10.79
CA ARG A 192 12.86 -10.26 -11.43
C ARG A 192 12.81 -8.77 -11.79
N ILE A 193 13.24 -7.90 -10.87
CA ILE A 193 13.13 -6.44 -11.02
C ILE A 193 14.23 -5.87 -11.92
N ARG A 194 15.49 -6.28 -11.69
CA ARG A 194 16.69 -5.92 -12.47
C ARG A 194 16.87 -4.41 -12.74
N LYS A 195 16.51 -3.54 -11.80
CA LYS A 195 16.77 -2.10 -11.91
C LYS A 195 18.25 -1.79 -11.62
N GLU A 196 18.73 -0.65 -12.08
CA GLU A 196 20.09 -0.21 -11.78
C GLU A 196 20.24 0.18 -10.31
N ASN A 197 21.34 -0.25 -9.68
CA ASN A 197 21.72 0.13 -8.31
C ASN A 197 20.57 -0.03 -7.30
N MET A 198 20.00 -1.24 -7.26
CA MET A 198 18.88 -1.55 -6.38
C MET A 198 19.23 -1.42 -4.91
N VAL A 199 18.19 -1.18 -4.11
CA VAL A 199 18.31 -1.01 -2.66
C VAL A 199 17.30 -1.93 -2.01
N VAL A 200 17.80 -2.82 -1.17
CA VAL A 200 17.00 -3.75 -0.36
C VAL A 200 17.01 -3.23 1.08
N GLY A 201 15.88 -2.74 1.55
CA GLY A 201 15.70 -2.40 2.96
C GLY A 201 15.28 -3.64 3.74
N ILE A 202 16.06 -4.07 4.72
CA ILE A 202 15.77 -5.25 5.53
C ILE A 202 15.60 -4.88 7.02
N ASP A 203 14.58 -5.45 7.65
CA ASP A 203 14.30 -5.32 9.08
C ASP A 203 13.98 -6.69 9.68
N GLY A 204 13.88 -6.75 11.01
CA GLY A 204 13.42 -7.90 11.75
C GLY A 204 14.42 -8.38 12.79
N SER A 205 13.91 -8.90 13.89
CA SER A 205 14.69 -9.32 15.05
C SER A 205 15.67 -10.44 14.72
N THR A 206 15.24 -11.44 13.95
CA THR A 206 16.09 -12.57 13.53
C THR A 206 17.26 -12.08 12.70
N TYR A 207 17.02 -11.21 11.71
CA TYR A 207 18.11 -10.62 10.91
C TYR A 207 19.05 -9.76 11.77
N LYS A 208 18.48 -8.92 12.64
CA LYS A 208 19.20 -7.88 13.38
C LYS A 208 20.07 -8.43 14.52
N TYR A 209 19.56 -9.37 15.30
CA TYR A 209 20.19 -9.79 16.55
C TYR A 209 21.00 -11.07 16.42
N HIS A 210 20.82 -11.82 15.33
CA HIS A 210 21.59 -13.04 15.10
C HIS A 210 23.00 -12.68 14.58
N PRO A 211 24.09 -13.14 15.22
CA PRO A 211 25.45 -12.62 14.99
C PRO A 211 25.99 -12.84 13.57
N PHE A 212 25.50 -13.86 12.86
CA PHE A 212 26.00 -14.23 11.52
C PHE A 212 24.98 -14.07 10.39
N PHE A 213 23.75 -13.64 10.69
CA PHE A 213 22.66 -13.72 9.71
C PHE A 213 22.85 -12.74 8.55
N ASP A 214 23.22 -11.50 8.87
CA ASP A 214 23.60 -10.47 7.90
C ASP A 214 24.68 -10.98 6.93
N PHE A 215 25.77 -11.52 7.48
CA PHE A 215 26.88 -12.07 6.71
C PHE A 215 26.44 -13.19 5.76
N TRP A 216 25.69 -14.18 6.26
CA TRP A 216 25.24 -15.31 5.44
C TRP A 216 24.25 -14.90 4.35
N VAL A 217 23.34 -13.97 4.65
CA VAL A 217 22.44 -13.42 3.62
C VAL A 217 23.25 -12.71 2.54
N HIS A 218 24.18 -11.85 2.92
CA HIS A 218 25.05 -11.14 1.98
C HIS A 218 25.90 -12.09 1.13
N ASP A 219 26.50 -13.11 1.75
CA ASP A 219 27.33 -14.09 1.07
C ASP A 219 26.52 -14.89 0.06
N LYS A 220 25.35 -15.41 0.46
CA LYS A 220 24.49 -16.19 -0.43
C LYS A 220 23.89 -15.35 -1.56
N LEU A 221 23.58 -14.08 -1.32
CA LEU A 221 23.11 -13.18 -2.39
C LEU A 221 24.15 -12.97 -3.49
N LYS A 222 25.45 -12.96 -3.18
CA LYS A 222 26.50 -12.86 -4.21
C LYS A 222 26.53 -14.06 -5.16
N GLU A 223 26.09 -15.22 -4.69
CA GLU A 223 26.01 -16.46 -5.46
C GLU A 223 24.75 -16.52 -6.34
N LEU A 224 23.62 -16.03 -5.82
CA LEU A 224 22.30 -16.24 -6.44
C LEU A 224 21.81 -15.08 -7.31
N VAL A 225 22.34 -13.87 -7.11
CA VAL A 225 21.94 -12.70 -7.91
C VAL A 225 22.67 -12.71 -9.26
N ASP A 226 21.92 -12.47 -10.33
CA ASP A 226 22.45 -12.56 -11.69
C ASP A 226 23.61 -11.57 -11.92
N PRO A 227 24.66 -12.01 -12.66
CA PRO A 227 25.76 -11.12 -13.04
C PRO A 227 25.24 -9.84 -13.71
N GLY A 228 25.65 -8.69 -13.20
CA GLY A 228 25.25 -7.37 -13.71
C GLY A 228 24.14 -6.68 -12.91
N VAL A 229 23.42 -7.41 -12.05
CA VAL A 229 22.48 -6.81 -11.10
C VAL A 229 23.24 -6.22 -9.92
N LYS A 230 23.33 -4.88 -9.86
CA LYS A 230 23.96 -4.17 -8.74
C LYS A 230 22.93 -3.84 -7.68
N PHE A 231 23.25 -4.17 -6.41
CA PHE A 231 22.36 -3.88 -5.28
C PHE A 231 23.15 -3.56 -4.01
N LYS A 232 22.48 -2.93 -3.05
CA LYS A 232 22.95 -2.79 -1.66
C LYS A 232 21.84 -3.20 -0.69
N LEU A 233 22.22 -3.83 0.42
CA LEU A 233 21.32 -4.06 1.55
C LEU A 233 21.48 -2.89 2.53
N LEU A 234 20.36 -2.43 3.05
CA LEU A 234 20.29 -1.43 4.11
C LEU A 234 19.44 -2.01 5.22
N GLN A 235 20.06 -2.21 6.39
CA GLN A 235 19.30 -2.53 7.58
C GLN A 235 18.53 -1.29 8.04
N THR A 236 17.22 -1.40 8.16
CA THR A 236 16.38 -0.30 8.65
C THR A 236 16.00 -0.52 10.11
N ALA A 237 16.00 0.56 10.90
CA ALA A 237 15.48 0.52 12.27
C ALA A 237 14.02 0.96 12.29
N ASP A 238 13.14 0.11 12.82
CA ASP A 238 11.69 0.34 12.96
C ASP A 238 11.02 0.65 11.60
N GLY A 239 11.13 -0.30 10.67
CA GLY A 239 10.53 -0.21 9.35
C GLY A 239 9.00 -0.12 9.39
N SER A 240 8.37 -0.78 10.37
CA SER A 240 6.92 -0.80 10.57
C SER A 240 6.38 0.54 11.07
N GLY A 241 6.92 1.09 12.17
CA GLY A 241 6.42 2.32 12.77
C GLY A 241 6.65 3.53 11.86
N LYS A 242 7.90 3.72 11.43
CA LYS A 242 8.25 4.80 10.47
C LYS A 242 7.51 4.65 9.15
N GLY A 243 7.39 3.43 8.64
CA GLY A 243 6.72 3.15 7.37
C GLY A 243 5.24 3.55 7.39
N ALA A 244 4.51 3.14 8.43
CA ALA A 244 3.10 3.47 8.61
C ALA A 244 2.88 4.99 8.73
N ALA A 245 3.71 5.69 9.51
CA ALA A 245 3.64 7.13 9.66
C ALA A 245 3.89 7.86 8.33
N LEU A 246 4.87 7.43 7.55
CA LEU A 246 5.19 8.00 6.24
C LEU A 246 4.07 7.77 5.21
N ILE A 247 3.50 6.57 5.16
CA ILE A 247 2.34 6.28 4.29
C ILE A 247 1.17 7.18 4.68
N THR A 248 0.87 7.28 5.98
CA THR A 248 -0.20 8.16 6.49
C THR A 248 0.03 9.61 6.09
N ALA A 249 1.26 10.12 6.22
CA ALA A 249 1.61 11.48 5.80
C ALA A 249 1.46 11.69 4.29
N ILE A 250 1.83 10.69 3.47
CA ILE A 250 1.65 10.74 2.00
C ILE A 250 0.16 10.80 1.65
N VAL A 251 -0.66 9.92 2.23
CA VAL A 251 -2.12 9.89 2.01
C VAL A 251 -2.77 11.21 2.44
N ALA A 252 -2.42 11.73 3.63
CA ALA A 252 -2.90 13.01 4.10
C ALA A 252 -2.53 14.18 3.15
N ARG A 253 -1.30 14.17 2.62
CA ARG A 253 -0.84 15.18 1.64
C ARG A 253 -1.60 15.09 0.33
N LEU A 254 -1.85 13.88 -0.18
CA LEU A 254 -2.60 13.65 -1.41
C LEU A 254 -4.06 14.11 -1.27
N ASN A 255 -4.72 13.76 -0.17
CA ASN A 255 -6.09 14.20 0.11
C ASN A 255 -6.19 15.73 0.17
N LYS A 256 -5.24 16.40 0.85
CA LYS A 256 -5.21 17.87 0.89
C LYS A 256 -5.05 18.50 -0.49
N ARG A 257 -4.20 17.92 -1.35
CA ARG A 257 -4.03 18.39 -2.75
C ARG A 257 -5.30 18.19 -3.58
N ASN A 258 -5.95 17.05 -3.44
CA ASN A 258 -7.20 16.77 -4.17
C ASN A 258 -8.30 17.77 -3.78
N VAL A 259 -8.45 18.06 -2.48
CA VAL A 259 -9.41 19.08 -2.00
C VAL A 259 -9.06 20.46 -2.55
N GLN A 260 -7.78 20.85 -2.53
CA GLN A 260 -7.35 22.13 -3.10
C GLN A 260 -7.62 22.24 -4.60
N GLN A 261 -7.38 21.16 -5.36
CA GLN A 261 -7.68 21.12 -6.80
C GLN A 261 -9.17 21.22 -7.08
N GLN A 262 -10.01 20.53 -6.31
CA GLN A 262 -11.48 20.62 -6.43
C GLN A 262 -11.98 22.04 -6.11
N GLN A 263 -11.45 22.67 -5.06
CA GLN A 263 -11.78 24.06 -4.72
C GLN A 263 -11.37 25.05 -5.83
N GLN A 264 -10.18 24.89 -6.41
CA GLN A 264 -9.73 25.71 -7.54
C GLN A 264 -10.61 25.52 -8.77
N GLN A 265 -10.99 24.28 -9.10
CA GLN A 265 -11.89 24.01 -10.22
C GLN A 265 -13.28 24.62 -10.01
N GLN A 266 -13.84 24.52 -8.79
CA GLN A 266 -15.12 25.16 -8.45
C GLN A 266 -15.05 26.68 -8.56
N GLN A 267 -13.97 27.30 -8.07
CA GLN A 267 -13.77 28.75 -8.20
C GLN A 267 -13.66 29.19 -9.66
N GLN A 268 -12.93 28.45 -10.49
CA GLN A 268 -12.82 28.73 -11.92
C GLN A 268 -14.17 28.62 -12.64
N GLN A 269 -14.96 27.58 -12.32
CA GLN A 269 -16.32 27.43 -12.89
C GLN A 269 -17.25 28.57 -12.47
N GLN A 270 -17.21 28.99 -11.20
CA GLN A 270 -18.01 30.13 -10.73
C GLN A 270 -17.59 31.44 -11.41
N GLN A 271 -16.30 31.68 -11.58
CA GLN A 271 -15.80 32.87 -12.30
C GLN A 271 -16.24 32.87 -13.77
N GLN A 272 -16.17 31.72 -14.46
CA GLN A 272 -16.65 31.60 -15.84
C GLN A 272 -18.16 31.86 -15.94
N GLN A 273 -18.97 31.32 -15.03
CA GLN A 273 -20.41 31.58 -15.00
C GLN A 273 -20.72 33.06 -14.74
N GLN A 274 -19.99 33.71 -13.83
CA GLN A 274 -20.17 35.14 -13.56
C GLN A 274 -19.79 36.01 -14.77
N GLN A 275 -18.71 35.68 -15.48
CA GLN A 275 -18.32 36.37 -16.71
C GLN A 275 -19.36 36.20 -17.82
N GLN A 276 -19.87 34.98 -18.02
CA GLN A 276 -20.95 34.73 -18.99
C GLN A 276 -22.22 35.51 -18.66
N GLN A 277 -22.63 35.56 -17.38
CA GLN A 277 -23.78 36.35 -16.95
C GLN A 277 -23.55 37.86 -17.14
N GLN A 278 -22.34 38.37 -16.88
CA GLN A 278 -22.01 39.77 -17.14
C GLN A 278 -22.06 40.11 -18.64
N GLN A 279 -21.53 39.24 -19.50
CA GLN A 279 -21.61 39.41 -20.95
C GLN A 279 -23.07 39.38 -21.44
N GLN A 280 -23.89 38.46 -20.95
CA GLN A 280 -25.32 38.42 -21.29
C GLN A 280 -26.06 39.68 -20.84
N ARG A 281 -25.78 40.18 -19.63
CA ARG A 281 -26.36 41.45 -19.15
C ARG A 281 -25.93 42.65 -20.01
N GLN A 282 -24.66 42.73 -20.39
CA GLN A 282 -24.17 43.79 -21.28
C GLN A 282 -24.82 43.71 -22.66
N GLN A 283 -24.97 42.52 -23.24
CA GLN A 283 -25.66 42.33 -24.53
C GLN A 283 -27.14 42.73 -24.45
N GLN A 284 -27.85 42.33 -23.39
CA GLN A 284 -29.23 42.76 -23.16
C GLN A 284 -29.33 44.28 -23.01
N GLN A 285 -28.40 44.89 -22.29
CA GLN A 285 -28.38 46.35 -22.09
C GLN A 285 -28.09 47.10 -23.39
N CYS A 286 -27.11 46.66 -24.20
CA CYS A 286 -26.89 47.22 -25.53
C CYS A 286 -28.13 47.08 -26.44
N SER A 287 -28.84 45.94 -26.40
CA SER A 287 -30.07 45.74 -27.19
C SER A 287 -31.22 46.66 -26.73
N MET A 288 -31.30 46.94 -25.42
CA MET A 288 -32.27 47.87 -24.85
C MET A 288 -31.94 49.30 -25.25
N ASP A 289 -30.68 49.70 -25.19
CA ASP A 289 -30.22 51.03 -25.62
C ASP A 289 -30.45 51.25 -27.13
N GLU A 290 -30.17 50.25 -27.98
CA GLU A 290 -30.51 50.29 -29.41
C GLU A 290 -32.01 50.43 -29.66
N ASN A 291 -32.84 49.70 -28.92
CA ASN A 291 -34.30 49.83 -29.01
C ASN A 291 -34.77 51.22 -28.57
N VAL A 292 -34.21 51.79 -27.49
CA VAL A 292 -34.55 53.15 -27.03
C VAL A 292 -34.14 54.20 -28.06
N ILE A 293 -32.96 54.08 -28.67
CA ILE A 293 -32.51 54.98 -29.74
C ILE A 293 -33.44 54.87 -30.96
N THR A 294 -33.86 53.66 -31.32
CA THR A 294 -34.76 53.41 -32.45
C THR A 294 -36.16 53.99 -32.19
N VAL A 295 -36.70 53.82 -30.99
CA VAL A 295 -37.97 54.41 -30.57
C VAL A 295 -37.87 55.95 -30.55
N GLY A 296 -36.76 56.51 -30.06
CA GLY A 296 -36.51 57.96 -30.07
C GLY A 296 -36.52 58.55 -31.48
N LYS A 297 -35.80 57.93 -32.42
CA LYS A 297 -35.79 58.33 -33.84
C LYS A 297 -37.18 58.25 -34.48
N ASN A 298 -37.94 57.18 -34.18
CA ASN A 298 -39.32 57.05 -34.66
C ASN A 298 -40.23 58.14 -34.07
N MET A 299 -40.00 58.57 -32.83
CA MET A 299 -40.74 59.65 -32.18
C MET A 299 -40.41 61.03 -32.80
N GLU A 300 -39.14 61.29 -33.13
CA GLU A 300 -38.72 62.49 -33.87
C GLU A 300 -39.37 62.54 -35.27
N GLN A 301 -39.34 61.43 -36.02
CA GLN A 301 -40.03 61.34 -37.32
C GLN A 301 -41.54 61.56 -37.21
N ILE A 302 -42.19 61.05 -36.16
CA ILE A 302 -43.62 61.31 -35.91
C ILE A 302 -43.86 62.80 -35.59
N THR A 303 -42.91 63.47 -34.96
CA THR A 303 -43.00 64.89 -34.60
C THR A 303 -42.80 65.78 -35.84
N GLU A 304 -41.83 65.46 -36.70
CA GLU A 304 -41.62 66.10 -38.02
C GLU A 304 -42.82 65.86 -38.97
N MET A 305 -43.41 64.66 -38.97
CA MET A 305 -44.64 64.38 -39.70
C MET A 305 -45.83 65.18 -39.15
N LYS A 306 -45.91 65.41 -37.83
CA LYS A 306 -46.97 66.25 -37.22
C LYS A 306 -46.76 67.75 -37.48
N GLU A 307 -45.53 68.24 -37.58
CA GLU A 307 -45.22 69.61 -38.01
C GLU A 307 -45.54 69.82 -39.49
N SER A 308 -45.15 68.88 -40.37
CA SER A 308 -45.56 68.88 -41.78
C SER A 308 -47.09 68.79 -41.94
N ARG A 309 -47.77 68.08 -41.02
CA ARG A 309 -49.24 68.02 -41.01
C ARG A 309 -49.88 69.33 -40.54
N LYS A 310 -49.26 70.08 -39.61
CA LYS A 310 -49.73 71.41 -39.18
C LYS A 310 -49.62 72.45 -40.30
N GLU A 311 -48.65 72.35 -41.21
CA GLU A 311 -48.59 73.19 -42.40
C GLU A 311 -49.64 72.79 -43.46
N SER A 312 -50.09 71.54 -43.48
CA SER A 312 -51.15 71.07 -44.40
C SER A 312 -52.59 71.29 -43.90
N ILE A 313 -52.80 71.62 -42.62
CA ILE A 313 -54.15 71.83 -42.02
C ILE A 313 -54.51 73.33 -42.00
N ASN A 314 -54.36 74.00 -43.15
CA ASN A 314 -55.05 75.28 -43.41
C ASN A 314 -55.99 75.22 -44.62
N GLU A 315 -56.24 74.03 -45.16
CA GLU A 315 -57.28 73.82 -46.16
C GLU A 315 -58.09 72.56 -45.82
N LYS A 316 -59.42 72.74 -45.78
CA LYS A 316 -60.48 71.72 -45.78
C LYS A 316 -60.98 71.27 -44.40
N GLN A 317 -61.88 72.08 -43.86
CA GLN A 317 -63.08 71.59 -43.17
C GLN A 317 -64.01 70.85 -44.18
N LYS A 318 -64.63 69.72 -43.77
CA LYS A 318 -66.09 69.55 -43.47
C LYS A 318 -66.61 68.11 -43.70
N ILE A 319 -67.41 67.63 -42.72
CA ILE A 319 -68.53 66.64 -42.75
C ILE A 319 -68.14 65.14 -42.57
N ASN A 320 -68.82 64.23 -41.83
CA ASN A 320 -69.75 64.18 -40.68
C ASN A 320 -70.11 62.68 -40.37
N LEU A 321 -70.44 62.31 -39.10
CA LEU A 321 -71.28 61.15 -38.62
C LEU A 321 -70.68 59.70 -38.80
N VAL A 322 -70.85 58.64 -37.96
CA VAL A 322 -71.70 58.28 -36.79
C VAL A 322 -71.32 56.88 -36.19
N THR A 323 -71.64 56.64 -34.90
CA THR A 323 -71.83 55.38 -34.08
C THR A 323 -70.66 54.42 -33.74
N SER A 324 -70.36 54.20 -32.44
CA SER A 324 -70.75 53.08 -31.51
C SER A 324 -69.72 51.92 -31.55
N ASP A 325 -69.22 51.24 -30.51
CA ASP A 325 -69.72 50.83 -29.19
C ASP A 325 -68.55 50.57 -28.19
N ILE A 326 -68.94 50.37 -26.92
CA ILE A 326 -68.14 50.26 -25.69
C ILE A 326 -68.09 48.80 -25.16
N ALA A 327 -67.05 48.52 -24.35
CA ALA A 327 -66.90 47.46 -23.31
C ALA A 327 -66.47 46.04 -23.78
N THR A 328 -65.71 45.21 -23.03
CA THR A 328 -65.49 45.16 -21.57
C THR A 328 -64.24 44.32 -21.21
N TYR A 329 -63.78 44.51 -19.97
CA TYR A 329 -62.75 43.82 -19.19
C TYR A 329 -63.33 42.64 -18.36
N GLU A 330 -62.44 41.90 -17.66
CA GLU A 330 -62.65 40.90 -16.56
C GLU A 330 -62.79 39.41 -16.98
N LYS A 331 -62.37 38.37 -16.24
CA LYS A 331 -61.65 38.05 -14.97
C LYS A 331 -61.44 36.50 -14.99
N PHE A 332 -60.29 35.92 -14.59
CA PHE A 332 -59.92 35.40 -13.24
C PHE A 332 -60.47 33.99 -12.84
N ASN A 333 -59.53 33.14 -12.35
CA ASN A 333 -59.65 31.92 -11.51
C ASN A 333 -60.34 30.67 -12.09
N SER A 334 -60.08 29.43 -11.68
CA SER A 334 -59.20 28.70 -10.72
C SER A 334 -59.39 27.19 -11.03
N GLU A 335 -58.44 26.28 -10.81
CA GLU A 335 -58.43 25.19 -9.78
C GLU A 335 -57.48 24.10 -10.33
N MET A 336 -56.38 23.70 -9.68
CA MET A 336 -56.27 22.69 -8.60
C MET A 336 -57.02 21.36 -8.88
N GLU A 337 -56.30 20.30 -9.25
CA GLU A 337 -56.05 19.13 -8.37
C GLU A 337 -55.34 17.95 -9.06
N ASN A 338 -54.31 17.45 -8.34
CA ASN A 338 -53.96 16.05 -8.06
C ASN A 338 -53.74 15.00 -9.17
N SER A 339 -52.51 14.48 -9.25
CA SER A 339 -52.24 13.10 -8.77
C SER A 339 -50.74 12.77 -8.75
N MET A 340 -50.22 12.55 -7.54
CA MET A 340 -49.01 11.78 -7.24
C MET A 340 -49.29 10.29 -7.43
N ILE A 341 -48.31 9.50 -7.92
CA ILE A 341 -48.00 8.17 -7.35
C ILE A 341 -46.48 7.92 -7.42
N HIS A 342 -45.87 7.83 -6.24
CA HIS A 342 -44.59 7.17 -5.93
C HIS A 342 -44.86 5.70 -5.64
N LEU A 343 -44.00 4.77 -6.08
CA LEU A 343 -43.87 3.45 -5.45
C LEU A 343 -42.40 3.00 -5.45
N SER A 344 -41.93 2.72 -4.25
CA SER A 344 -40.66 2.05 -3.91
C SER A 344 -40.96 0.85 -3.01
N THR A 345 -40.26 -0.26 -3.28
CA THR A 345 -39.85 -1.35 -2.34
C THR A 345 -40.96 -2.24 -1.75
N PRO A 346 -40.68 -3.44 -1.18
CA PRO A 346 -39.47 -3.91 -0.48
C PRO A 346 -38.30 -4.37 -1.36
#